data_AF-X1T8X6-F1
#
_entry.id   AF-X1T8X6-F1
#
_cell.length_a   1.000
_cell.length_b   1.000
_cell.length_c   1.000
_cell.angle_alpha   90.00
_cell.angle_beta   90.00
_cell.angle_gamma   90.00
#
_symmetry.space_group_name_H-M   'P 1'
#
loop_
_entity.id
_entity.type
_entity.pdbx_description
1 polymer ?
#
loop_
_entity_poly.entity_id
_entity_poly.type
_entity_poly.pdbx_seq_one_letter_code
_entity_poly.pdbx_strand_id
1 'polypeptide(L)'
;KILHTADIHLKEYEDERWKALQKLIEIGKKEKVEIFVISGDLFNEDIDAENLKPKIRELFSHNGFQIVLIPGNHDSDSYKSGMYFGEDTTILTDLENCFEYKGVRICGIAFESIGGEEIVYRLHSLLPASSNSSIFSLILSFSSLPV
;
A
#
# COMPACT_ATOMS: atom_id res chain seq x y z
N LYS A 1 -6.96 4.69 -14.15
CA LYS A 1 -6.13 3.46 -14.39
C LYS A 1 -5.33 3.16 -13.12
N ILE A 2 -5.23 1.90 -12.68
CA ILE A 2 -4.53 1.53 -11.43
C ILE A 2 -3.31 0.66 -11.77
N LEU A 3 -2.16 0.96 -11.17
CA LEU A 3 -1.00 0.07 -11.11
C LEU A 3 -0.99 -0.59 -9.73
N HIS A 4 -0.73 -1.89 -9.67
CA HIS A 4 -0.78 -2.67 -8.43
C HIS A 4 0.43 -3.61 -8.34
N THR A 5 1.07 -3.66 -7.19
CA THR A 5 2.18 -4.57 -6.87
C THR A 5 2.18 -4.93 -5.38
N ALA A 6 3.07 -5.84 -4.98
CA ALA A 6 3.40 -6.18 -3.60
C ALA A 6 4.87 -6.65 -3.53
N ASP A 7 5.37 -6.95 -2.33
CA ASP A 7 6.60 -7.73 -2.08
C ASP A 7 7.87 -7.15 -2.71
N ILE A 8 8.05 -5.83 -2.63
CA ILE A 8 9.26 -5.17 -3.16
C ILE A 8 10.46 -5.43 -2.25
N HIS A 9 10.23 -5.39 -0.93
CA HIS A 9 11.24 -5.57 0.12
C HIS A 9 12.52 -4.76 -0.12
N LEU A 10 12.40 -3.44 -0.30
CA LEU A 10 13.56 -2.54 -0.43
C LEU A 10 14.60 -2.85 0.64
N LYS A 11 15.90 -2.87 0.29
CA LYS A 11 17.02 -3.11 1.22
C LYS A 11 17.93 -1.92 1.36
N GLU A 12 18.47 -1.47 0.25
CA GLU A 12 19.44 -0.39 0.22
C GLU A 12 19.09 0.59 -0.90
N TYR A 13 19.50 1.85 -0.73
CA TYR A 13 19.33 2.85 -1.77
C TYR A 13 20.16 2.47 -3.01
N GLU A 14 19.56 2.57 -4.20
CA GLU A 14 20.17 2.22 -5.51
C GLU A 14 20.48 0.72 -5.73
N ASP A 15 19.99 -0.17 -4.87
CA ASP A 15 19.99 -1.60 -5.12
C ASP A 15 19.03 -1.98 -6.27
N GLU A 16 18.97 -3.27 -6.63
CA GLU A 16 18.10 -3.75 -7.70
C GLU A 16 16.60 -3.57 -7.40
N ARG A 17 16.19 -3.65 -6.13
CA ARG A 17 14.80 -3.51 -5.69
C ARG A 17 14.35 -2.05 -5.72
N TRP A 18 15.26 -1.14 -5.33
CA TRP A 18 15.08 0.30 -5.48
C TRP A 18 14.91 0.69 -6.95
N LYS A 19 15.78 0.18 -7.83
CA LYS A 19 15.67 0.41 -9.28
C LYS A 19 14.40 -0.17 -9.86
N ALA A 20 13.93 -1.32 -9.35
CA ALA A 20 12.63 -1.86 -9.72
C ALA A 20 11.49 -0.92 -9.32
N LEU A 21 11.50 -0.38 -8.10
CA LEU A 21 10.51 0.60 -7.64
C LEU A 21 10.55 1.88 -8.48
N GLN A 22 11.73 2.42 -8.79
CA GLN A 22 11.88 3.55 -9.72
C GLN A 22 11.27 3.22 -11.09
N LYS A 23 11.49 2.00 -11.59
CA LYS A 23 10.93 1.58 -12.87
C LYS A 23 9.41 1.52 -12.85
N LEU A 24 8.81 1.06 -11.75
CA LEU A 24 7.35 1.07 -11.57
C LEU A 24 6.78 2.49 -11.58
N ILE A 25 7.46 3.45 -10.95
CA ILE A 25 7.07 4.87 -11.00
C ILE A 25 7.14 5.41 -12.43
N GLU A 26 8.21 5.11 -13.17
CA GLU A 26 8.32 5.49 -14.60
C GLU A 26 7.19 4.90 -15.44
N ILE A 27 6.88 3.62 -15.24
CA ILE A 27 5.79 2.93 -15.93
C ILE A 27 4.46 3.62 -15.59
N GLY A 28 4.21 3.91 -14.30
CA GLY A 28 3.02 4.62 -13.84
C GLY A 28 2.84 5.97 -14.56
N LYS A 29 3.91 6.77 -14.63
CA LYS A 29 3.92 8.05 -15.35
C LYS A 29 3.63 7.88 -16.84
N LYS A 30 4.35 6.98 -17.51
CA LYS A 30 4.21 6.71 -18.95
C LYS A 30 2.79 6.26 -19.29
N GLU A 31 2.24 5.36 -18.48
CA GLU A 31 0.92 4.79 -18.66
C GLU A 31 -0.21 5.70 -18.17
N LYS A 32 0.13 6.86 -17.59
CA LYS A 32 -0.83 7.82 -17.02
C LYS A 32 -1.79 7.13 -16.04
N VAL A 33 -1.21 6.37 -15.12
CA VAL A 33 -1.98 5.79 -14.01
C VAL A 33 -2.47 6.93 -13.11
N GLU A 34 -3.54 6.67 -12.37
CA GLU A 34 -4.11 7.62 -11.43
C GLU A 34 -3.87 7.20 -9.98
N ILE A 35 -3.72 5.89 -9.77
CA ILE A 35 -3.47 5.29 -8.47
C ILE A 35 -2.38 4.22 -8.65
N PHE A 36 -1.37 4.23 -7.80
CA PHE A 36 -0.38 3.17 -7.65
C PHE A 36 -0.51 2.54 -6.27
N VAL A 37 -0.83 1.25 -6.22
CA VAL A 37 -1.04 0.51 -4.99
C VAL A 37 0.12 -0.45 -4.73
N ILE A 38 0.71 -0.39 -3.54
CA ILE A 38 1.69 -1.34 -3.04
C ILE A 38 1.05 -2.07 -1.85
N SER A 39 0.72 -3.35 -2.05
CA SER A 39 -0.16 -4.14 -1.20
C SER A 39 0.58 -5.14 -0.30
N GLY A 40 1.67 -4.70 0.30
CA GLY A 40 2.48 -5.50 1.21
C GLY A 40 3.97 -5.32 0.98
N ASP A 41 4.72 -5.49 2.06
CA ASP A 41 6.18 -5.62 2.12
C ASP A 41 6.94 -4.66 1.21
N LEU A 42 6.77 -3.36 1.46
CA LEU A 42 7.58 -2.34 0.80
C LEU A 42 9.04 -2.41 1.29
N PHE A 43 9.24 -2.65 2.59
CA PHE A 43 10.56 -2.75 3.21
C PHE A 43 10.87 -4.20 3.62
N ASN A 44 12.16 -4.53 3.70
CA ASN A 44 12.60 -5.73 4.42
C ASN A 44 12.57 -5.46 5.93
N GLU A 45 12.29 -6.49 6.72
CA GLU A 45 12.17 -6.41 8.19
C GLU A 45 13.43 -5.90 8.90
N ASP A 46 14.61 -6.23 8.36
CA ASP A 46 15.91 -5.89 8.99
C ASP A 46 16.45 -4.49 8.67
N ILE A 47 15.64 -3.57 8.15
CA ILE A 47 16.13 -2.27 7.70
C ILE A 47 15.72 -1.18 8.66
N ASP A 48 16.68 -0.32 8.94
CA ASP A 48 16.40 1.00 9.48
C ASP A 48 15.73 1.87 8.39
N ALA A 49 14.41 1.74 8.28
CA ALA A 49 13.60 2.46 7.30
C ALA A 49 13.73 3.98 7.46
N GLU A 50 14.20 4.50 8.59
CA GLU A 50 14.49 5.94 8.76
C GLU A 50 15.52 6.43 7.73
N ASN A 51 16.48 5.59 7.33
CA ASN A 51 17.48 5.96 6.32
C ASN A 51 16.88 6.04 4.90
N LEU A 52 15.90 5.19 4.59
CA LEU A 52 15.25 5.16 3.28
C LEU A 52 14.06 6.13 3.17
N LYS A 53 13.44 6.50 4.29
CA LYS A 53 12.26 7.39 4.34
C LYS A 53 12.43 8.69 3.56
N PRO A 54 13.52 9.48 3.71
CA PRO A 54 13.70 10.70 2.92
C PRO A 54 13.73 10.43 1.43
N LYS A 55 14.36 9.33 1.01
CA LYS A 55 14.48 8.93 -0.40
C LYS A 55 13.16 8.43 -0.96
N ILE A 56 12.39 7.68 -0.17
CA ILE A 56 11.05 7.25 -0.56
C ILE A 56 10.13 8.45 -0.71
N ARG A 57 10.19 9.40 0.22
CA ARG A 57 9.41 10.63 0.13
C ARG A 57 9.72 11.39 -1.16
N GLU A 58 10.99 11.54 -1.49
CA GLU A 58 11.41 12.16 -2.75
C GLU A 58 10.85 11.39 -3.97
N LEU A 59 10.98 10.06 -3.96
CA LEU A 59 10.52 9.21 -5.05
C LEU A 59 8.99 9.21 -5.22
N PHE A 60 8.23 9.32 -4.13
CA PHE A 60 6.77 9.23 -4.11
C PHE A 60 6.06 10.57 -4.34
N SER A 61 6.79 11.69 -4.25
CA SER A 61 6.20 13.03 -4.41
C SER A 61 6.12 13.47 -5.87
N HIS A 62 5.07 14.22 -6.21
CA HIS A 62 4.92 14.92 -7.50
C HIS A 62 4.92 14.00 -8.73
N ASN A 63 4.41 12.78 -8.58
CA ASN A 63 4.37 11.80 -9.67
C ASN A 63 3.16 11.96 -10.61
N GLY A 64 2.17 12.76 -10.21
CA GLY A 64 0.92 12.96 -10.96
C GLY A 64 -0.13 11.87 -10.74
N PHE A 65 0.08 10.97 -9.78
CA PHE A 65 -0.85 9.95 -9.32
C PHE A 65 -0.75 9.77 -7.81
N GLN A 66 -1.80 9.22 -7.21
CA GLN A 66 -1.85 8.91 -5.79
C GLN A 66 -1.19 7.56 -5.51
N ILE A 67 -0.49 7.44 -4.40
CA ILE A 67 0.16 6.21 -3.96
C ILE A 67 -0.56 5.69 -2.71
N VAL A 68 -0.95 4.42 -2.75
CA VAL A 68 -1.63 3.75 -1.64
C VAL A 68 -0.75 2.61 -1.16
N LEU A 69 -0.39 2.63 0.12
CA LEU A 69 0.44 1.62 0.76
C LEU A 69 -0.42 0.81 1.73
N ILE A 70 -0.28 -0.51 1.69
CA ILE A 70 -0.87 -1.41 2.67
C ILE A 70 0.30 -2.18 3.30
N PRO A 71 0.61 -1.97 4.59
CA PRO A 71 1.77 -2.60 5.22
C PRO A 71 1.66 -4.13 5.26
N GLY A 72 2.74 -4.82 4.86
CA GLY A 72 2.88 -6.27 5.03
C GLY A 72 3.47 -6.66 6.40
N ASN A 73 3.82 -7.93 6.58
CA ASN A 73 4.35 -8.41 7.86
C ASN A 73 5.78 -7.92 8.13
N HIS A 74 6.58 -7.69 7.08
CA HIS A 74 7.95 -7.16 7.22
C HIS A 74 7.98 -5.64 7.46
N ASP A 75 6.84 -4.98 7.25
CA ASP A 75 6.70 -3.53 7.37
C ASP A 75 6.39 -3.07 8.81
N SER A 76 6.06 -3.96 9.74
CA SER A 76 5.47 -3.58 11.03
C SER A 76 6.33 -2.63 11.85
N ASP A 77 7.66 -2.80 11.84
CA ASP A 77 8.59 -1.89 12.52
C ASP A 77 8.91 -0.66 11.69
N SER A 78 8.95 -0.86 10.37
CA SER A 78 9.18 0.19 9.39
C SER A 78 8.14 1.30 9.46
N TYR A 79 6.89 1.03 9.90
CA TYR A 79 5.73 1.95 9.92
C TYR A 79 5.38 2.60 11.30
N LYS A 80 6.11 2.31 12.39
CA LYS A 80 5.75 2.74 13.77
C LYS A 80 5.89 4.24 14.11
N SER A 81 6.65 5.04 13.35
CA SER A 81 7.06 6.40 13.76
C SER A 81 6.19 7.57 13.24
N GLY A 82 4.91 7.36 12.92
CA GLY A 82 4.04 8.43 12.40
C GLY A 82 4.41 8.80 10.97
N MET A 83 4.29 7.82 10.07
CA MET A 83 4.99 7.85 8.81
C MET A 83 4.35 8.75 7.76
N TYR A 84 5.14 9.69 7.29
CA TYR A 84 4.79 10.58 6.20
C TYR A 84 5.72 10.34 5.00
N PHE A 85 5.18 9.72 3.94
CA PHE A 85 5.89 9.45 2.69
C PHE A 85 5.62 10.49 1.59
N GLY A 86 4.99 11.61 1.94
CA GLY A 86 4.65 12.68 1.00
C GLY A 86 3.13 12.88 0.90
N GLU A 87 2.72 14.01 0.36
CA GLU A 87 1.30 14.41 0.26
C GLU A 87 0.51 13.50 -0.68
N ASP A 88 1.18 12.93 -1.68
CA ASP A 88 0.58 12.01 -2.65
C ASP A 88 0.44 10.57 -2.11
N THR A 89 0.83 10.30 -0.85
CA THR A 89 0.85 8.94 -0.29
C THR A 89 -0.16 8.77 0.84
N THR A 90 -0.98 7.73 0.76
CA THR A 90 -1.89 7.28 1.82
C THR A 90 -1.49 5.88 2.27
N ILE A 91 -1.46 5.65 3.58
CA ILE A 91 -1.20 4.34 4.18
C ILE A 91 -2.52 3.82 4.74
N LEU A 92 -2.92 2.61 4.35
CA LEU A 92 -4.12 1.95 4.85
C LEU A 92 -3.70 0.85 5.82
N THR A 93 -4.08 1.02 7.08
CA THR A 93 -3.80 0.06 8.15
C THR A 93 -5.03 -0.73 8.58
N ASP A 94 -6.21 -0.20 8.33
CA ASP A 94 -7.48 -0.74 8.77
C ASP A 94 -8.60 -0.47 7.75
N LEU A 95 -9.73 -1.12 8.02
CA LEU A 95 -10.92 -1.09 7.17
C LEU A 95 -11.80 0.13 7.36
N GLU A 96 -11.57 0.92 8.39
CA GLU A 96 -12.37 2.11 8.67
C GLU A 96 -11.90 3.28 7.80
N ASN A 97 -10.60 3.32 7.51
CA ASN A 97 -9.96 4.41 6.78
C ASN A 97 -9.63 4.00 5.34
N CYS A 98 -10.66 3.92 4.47
CA CYS A 98 -10.45 3.65 3.05
C CYS A 98 -9.98 4.89 2.27
N PHE A 99 -9.12 4.69 1.28
CA PHE A 99 -8.74 5.72 0.31
C PHE A 99 -9.83 5.90 -0.74
N GLU A 100 -10.24 7.13 -1.01
CA GLU A 100 -11.22 7.46 -2.05
C GLU A 100 -10.65 8.44 -3.06
N TYR A 101 -10.78 8.09 -4.35
CA TYR A 101 -10.33 8.95 -5.43
C TYR A 101 -11.19 8.75 -6.68
N LYS A 102 -11.80 9.83 -7.17
CA LYS A 102 -12.62 9.86 -8.41
C LYS A 102 -13.63 8.70 -8.52
N GLY A 103 -14.35 8.40 -7.44
CA GLY A 103 -15.37 7.35 -7.42
C GLY A 103 -14.81 5.92 -7.28
N VAL A 104 -13.52 5.77 -7.01
CA VAL A 104 -12.91 4.50 -6.60
C VAL A 104 -12.65 4.56 -5.10
N ARG A 105 -13.04 3.50 -4.37
CA ARG A 105 -12.72 3.30 -2.96
C ARG A 105 -11.79 2.10 -2.83
N ILE A 106 -10.66 2.29 -2.16
CA ILE A 106 -9.68 1.25 -1.87
C ILE A 106 -9.60 1.10 -0.35
N CYS A 107 -9.91 -0.11 0.13
CA CYS A 107 -9.80 -0.47 1.54
C CYS A 107 -8.71 -1.55 1.66
N GLY A 108 -7.89 -1.45 2.70
CA GLY A 108 -6.79 -2.38 2.93
C GLY A 108 -6.64 -2.63 4.41
N ILE A 109 -6.26 -3.86 4.78
CA ILE A 109 -5.88 -4.19 6.15
C ILE A 109 -4.38 -4.44 6.13
N ALA A 110 -3.66 -3.82 7.07
CA ALA A 110 -2.29 -4.21 7.32
C ALA A 110 -2.24 -5.68 7.73
N PHE A 111 -1.09 -6.32 7.54
CA PHE A 111 -0.91 -7.69 8.01
C PHE A 111 -1.14 -7.77 9.53
N GLU A 112 -2.02 -8.69 9.93
CA GLU A 112 -2.26 -9.04 11.32
C GLU A 112 -2.20 -10.58 11.45
N SER A 113 -1.58 -11.08 12.53
CA SER A 113 -1.58 -12.51 12.86
C SER A 113 -2.93 -12.92 13.47
N ILE A 114 -3.98 -12.87 12.64
CA ILE A 114 -5.35 -13.23 13.00
C ILE A 114 -5.83 -14.45 12.21
N GLY A 115 -6.74 -15.22 12.79
CA GLY A 115 -7.32 -16.39 12.13
C GLY A 115 -8.20 -16.00 10.95
N GLY A 116 -8.31 -16.88 9.95
CA GLY A 116 -9.09 -16.62 8.73
C GLY A 116 -10.57 -16.27 8.99
N GLU A 117 -11.18 -16.80 10.05
CA GLU A 117 -12.56 -16.48 10.42
C GLU A 117 -12.74 -15.01 10.81
N GLU A 118 -11.77 -14.43 11.52
CA GLU A 118 -11.78 -13.02 11.93
C GLU A 118 -11.64 -12.10 10.71
N ILE A 119 -10.76 -12.45 9.76
CA ILE A 119 -10.62 -11.72 8.49
C ILE A 119 -11.96 -11.72 7.75
N VAL A 120 -12.61 -12.88 7.63
CA VAL A 120 -13.91 -13.01 6.96
C VAL A 120 -14.98 -12.16 7.65
N TYR A 121 -15.03 -12.18 8.99
CA TYR A 121 -15.96 -11.34 9.77
C TYR A 121 -15.75 -9.84 9.48
N ARG A 122 -14.49 -9.38 9.51
CA ARG A 122 -14.12 -8.00 9.18
C ARG A 122 -14.49 -7.62 7.74
N LEU A 123 -14.25 -8.51 6.78
CA LEU A 123 -14.64 -8.31 5.37
C LEU A 123 -16.16 -8.21 5.20
N HIS A 124 -16.94 -9.02 5.94
CA HIS A 124 -18.40 -8.92 5.92
C HIS A 124 -18.90 -7.59 6.48
N SER A 125 -18.23 -7.03 7.48
CA SER A 125 -18.59 -5.73 8.06
C SER A 125 -18.40 -4.55 7.10
N LEU A 126 -17.51 -4.69 6.12
CA LEU A 126 -17.25 -3.68 5.08
C LEU A 126 -18.31 -3.64 3.98
N LEU A 127 -18.96 -4.77 3.71
CA LEU A 127 -19.97 -4.84 2.66
C LEU A 127 -21.16 -4.00 3.13
N PRO A 128 -21.44 -2.85 2.49
CA PRO A 128 -22.55 -2.02 2.94
C PRO A 128 -23.85 -2.82 2.82
N ALA A 129 -24.69 -2.77 3.86
CA ALA A 129 -26.04 -3.31 3.82
C ALA A 129 -26.95 -2.62 2.77
N SER A 130 -26.46 -1.58 2.07
CA SER A 130 -27.22 -0.85 1.07
C SER A 130 -26.33 -0.15 0.03
N SER A 131 -26.48 -0.59 -1.21
CA SER A 131 -26.42 0.13 -2.49
C SER A 131 -26.13 1.64 -2.44
N ASN A 132 -24.90 2.04 -2.80
CA ASN A 132 -24.67 3.29 -3.52
C ASN A 132 -23.92 2.93 -4.82
N SER A 133 -24.65 2.96 -5.93
CA SER A 133 -24.35 2.24 -7.18
C SER A 133 -23.23 2.84 -8.04
N SER A 134 -22.40 3.72 -7.50
CA SER A 134 -21.44 4.51 -8.27
C SER A 134 -19.99 4.43 -7.78
N ILE A 135 -19.72 3.76 -6.65
CA ILE A 135 -18.36 3.61 -6.12
C ILE A 135 -17.88 2.18 -6.30
N PHE A 136 -16.76 2.00 -7.01
CA PHE A 136 -16.09 0.71 -7.13
C PHE A 136 -15.20 0.47 -5.91
N SER A 137 -15.49 -0.58 -5.14
CA SER A 137 -14.72 -0.94 -3.94
C SER A 137 -13.71 -2.05 -4.26
N LEU A 138 -12.43 -1.80 -4.01
CA LEU A 138 -11.37 -2.80 -4.04
C LEU A 138 -10.92 -3.09 -2.61
N ILE A 139 -11.01 -4.35 -2.20
CA ILE A 139 -10.46 -4.82 -0.92
C ILE A 139 -9.21 -5.62 -1.19
N LEU A 140 -8.10 -5.22 -0.57
CA LEU A 140 -6.82 -5.91 -0.65
C LEU A 140 -6.44 -6.42 0.74
N SER A 141 -6.13 -7.69 0.82
CA SER A 141 -5.69 -8.36 2.05
C SER A 141 -4.41 -9.10 1.74
N PHE A 142 -3.41 -8.93 2.61
CA PHE A 142 -2.20 -9.72 2.59
C PHE A 142 -2.27 -10.79 3.67
N SER A 143 -2.08 -12.05 3.30
CA SER A 143 -1.94 -13.16 4.22
C SER A 143 -0.71 -13.95 3.83
N SER A 144 0.34 -13.94 4.66
CA SER A 144 1.41 -14.89 4.51
C SER A 144 0.87 -16.28 4.87
N LEU A 145 0.95 -17.22 3.92
CA LEU A 145 0.76 -18.62 4.26
C LEU A 145 1.96 -19.02 5.13
N PRO A 146 1.76 -19.67 6.29
CA PRO A 146 2.87 -20.26 7.01
C PRO A 146 3.56 -21.27 6.09
N VAL A 147 4.86 -21.08 5.86
CA VAL A 147 5.72 -22.01 5.12
C VAL A 147 5.92 -23.30 5.91
#